data_AF-A0A1F7SXC6-F1
#
_entry.id   AF-A0A1F7SXC6-F1
#
_cell.length_a   1.000
_cell.length_b   1.000
_cell.length_c   1.000
_cell.angle_alpha   90.00
_cell.angle_beta   90.00
_cell.angle_gamma   90.00
#
_symmetry.space_group_name_H-M   'P 1'
#
loop_
_entity.id
_entity.type
_entity.pdbx_description
1 polymer ?
#
loop_
_entity_poly.entity_id
_entity_poly.type
_entity_poly.pdbx_seq_one_letter_code
_entity_poly.pdbx_strand_id
1 'polypeptide(L)'
;MSASLLGFFLADIGLLNRALLLWGYEDAAQRGRVRKALAARPPASHVVEGSSSKTYKTVPLLPRPRTGAFGGVYEVRTYQGHPGKMESAIAHWEKHLPARLTLSPCAALFFSEPAPDGSWEYVHFWPYRDLNHRAEVRARSHEVGWPPGAAEYARTVVKSQQSEIWLPAPFSPMR
;
A
#
# COMPACT_ATOMS: atom_id res chain seq x y z
N MET A 1 9.46 9.36 -21.83
CA MET A 1 9.91 9.14 -20.44
C MET A 1 8.78 9.50 -19.49
N SER A 2 7.80 8.62 -19.29
CA SER A 2 6.62 8.86 -18.43
C SER A 2 6.64 7.94 -17.23
N ALA A 3 6.16 8.43 -16.08
CA ALA A 3 5.84 7.56 -14.95
C ALA A 3 4.71 6.59 -15.34
N SER A 4 4.72 5.39 -14.75
CA SER A 4 3.66 4.40 -14.97
C SER A 4 2.58 4.56 -13.92
N LEU A 5 1.34 4.79 -14.32
CA LEU A 5 0.21 4.66 -13.39
C LEU A 5 0.09 3.18 -13.05
N LEU A 6 0.07 2.85 -11.75
CA LEU A 6 -0.07 1.48 -11.27
C LEU A 6 -1.45 1.24 -10.64
N GLY A 7 -2.03 2.27 -10.04
CA GLY A 7 -3.35 2.19 -9.43
C GLY A 7 -3.98 3.55 -9.25
N PHE A 8 -5.30 3.61 -9.44
CA PHE A 8 -6.14 4.76 -9.10
C PHE A 8 -7.34 4.26 -8.33
N PHE A 9 -7.52 4.75 -7.11
CA PHE A 9 -8.61 4.31 -6.25
C PHE A 9 -9.38 5.49 -5.65
N LEU A 10 -10.66 5.25 -5.36
CA LEU A 10 -11.53 6.17 -4.65
C LEU A 10 -11.86 5.58 -3.27
N ALA A 11 -11.84 6.42 -2.23
CA ALA A 11 -12.17 5.98 -0.88
C ALA A 11 -13.64 5.58 -0.77
N ASP A 12 -13.92 4.49 -0.06
CA ASP A 12 -15.27 3.98 0.21
C ASP A 12 -15.54 3.82 1.72
N ILE A 13 -14.62 3.17 2.44
CA ILE A 13 -14.67 3.10 3.92
C ILE A 13 -13.38 3.69 4.50
N GLY A 14 -13.53 4.71 5.35
CA GLY A 14 -12.45 5.51 5.91
C GLY A 14 -12.78 6.99 5.77
N LEU A 15 -11.76 7.83 5.57
CA LEU A 15 -11.99 9.24 5.23
C LEU A 15 -12.40 9.36 3.75
N LEU A 16 -13.61 9.88 3.51
CA LEU A 16 -14.25 9.98 2.18
C LEU A 16 -13.68 11.14 1.35
N ASN A 17 -14.16 11.27 0.10
CA ASN A 17 -13.77 12.31 -0.85
C ASN A 17 -12.25 12.38 -1.13
N ARG A 18 -11.59 11.21 -1.16
CA ARG A 18 -10.16 11.08 -1.47
C ARG A 18 -9.94 10.16 -2.65
N ALA A 19 -8.91 10.51 -3.43
CA ALA A 19 -8.33 9.63 -4.43
C ALA A 19 -6.94 9.18 -4.00
N LEU A 20 -6.65 7.89 -4.13
CA LEU A 20 -5.33 7.29 -3.91
C LEU A 20 -4.72 6.94 -5.26
N LEU A 21 -3.58 7.54 -5.59
CA LEU A 21 -2.87 7.30 -6.83
C LEU A 21 -1.52 6.65 -6.54
N LEU A 22 -1.26 5.53 -7.21
CA LEU A 22 0.02 4.84 -7.16
C LEU A 22 0.74 5.01 -8.49
N TRP A 23 1.93 5.64 -8.43
CA TRP A 23 2.79 5.87 -9.59
C TRP A 23 4.12 5.13 -9.41
N GLY A 24 4.49 4.35 -10.43
CA GLY A 24 5.77 3.67 -10.53
C GLY A 24 6.81 4.53 -11.24
N TYR A 25 8.03 4.51 -10.72
CA TYR A 25 9.21 5.15 -11.30
C TYR A 25 10.33 4.12 -11.37
N GLU A 26 11.17 4.21 -12.41
CA GLU A 26 12.35 3.36 -12.59
C GLU A 26 13.38 3.63 -11.49
N ASP A 27 13.63 4.92 -11.21
CA ASP A 27 14.55 5.37 -10.19
C ASP A 27 14.20 6.80 -9.69
N ALA A 28 14.96 7.25 -8.70
CA ALA A 28 14.78 8.59 -8.11
C ALA A 28 15.06 9.72 -9.11
N ALA A 29 15.97 9.53 -10.06
CA ALA A 29 16.32 10.54 -11.06
C ALA A 29 15.20 10.72 -12.09
N GLN A 30 14.59 9.62 -12.56
CA GLN A 30 13.42 9.60 -13.42
C GLN A 30 12.24 10.29 -12.73
N ARG A 31 11.98 9.98 -11.45
CA ARG A 31 10.97 10.68 -10.65
C ARG A 31 11.24 12.19 -10.60
N GLY A 32 12.48 12.59 -10.37
CA GLY A 32 12.88 14.01 -10.38
C GLY A 32 12.56 14.70 -11.71
N ARG A 33 12.92 14.07 -12.83
CA ARG A 33 12.62 14.59 -14.19
C ARG A 33 11.10 14.73 -14.42
N VAL A 34 10.32 13.70 -14.10
CA VAL A 34 8.85 13.72 -14.26
C VAL A 34 8.21 14.81 -13.39
N ARG A 35 8.59 14.90 -12.11
CA ARG A 35 8.02 15.92 -11.19
C ARG A 35 8.39 17.34 -11.60
N LYS A 36 9.62 17.57 -12.10
CA LYS A 36 10.03 18.87 -12.65
C LYS A 36 9.17 19.26 -13.88
N ALA A 37 8.92 18.32 -14.78
CA ALA A 37 8.06 18.56 -15.95
C ALA A 37 6.60 18.86 -15.56
N LEU A 38 6.08 18.18 -14.53
CA LEU A 38 4.72 18.40 -14.03
C LEU A 38 4.56 19.73 -13.28
N ALA A 39 5.59 20.21 -12.58
CA ALA A 39 5.55 21.48 -11.86
C ALA A 39 5.33 22.70 -12.79
N ALA A 40 5.65 22.56 -14.08
CA ALA A 40 5.39 23.57 -15.09
C ALA A 40 3.92 23.62 -15.56
N ARG A 41 3.08 22.66 -15.14
CA ARG A 41 1.65 22.63 -15.48
C ARG A 41 0.85 23.40 -14.43
N PRO A 42 -0.20 24.15 -14.82
CA PRO A 42 -1.10 24.77 -13.85
C PRO A 42 -1.73 23.69 -12.96
N PRO A 43 -1.95 23.98 -11.66
CA PRO A 43 -2.56 23.01 -10.75
C PRO A 43 -3.96 22.62 -11.24
N ALA A 44 -4.32 21.36 -11.03
CA ALA A 44 -5.60 20.83 -11.44
C ALA A 44 -6.73 21.36 -10.54
N SER A 45 -7.29 22.52 -10.90
CA SER A 45 -8.63 23.04 -10.55
C SER A 45 -8.99 23.22 -9.06
N HIS A 46 -10.01 24.06 -8.85
CA HIS A 46 -10.72 24.44 -7.61
C HIS A 46 -11.42 23.29 -6.84
N VAL A 47 -11.11 22.02 -7.17
CA VAL A 47 -11.80 20.82 -6.65
C VAL A 47 -10.92 20.03 -5.68
N VAL A 48 -9.60 20.27 -5.66
CA VAL A 48 -8.66 19.57 -4.78
C VAL A 48 -8.30 20.48 -3.61
N GLU A 49 -8.88 20.20 -2.43
CA GLU A 49 -8.58 20.96 -1.19
C GLU A 49 -7.16 20.68 -0.66
N GLY A 50 -6.60 19.51 -0.96
CA GLY A 50 -5.26 19.14 -0.53
C GLY A 50 -4.71 17.92 -1.25
N SER A 51 -3.38 17.84 -1.33
CA SER A 51 -2.68 16.65 -1.82
C SER A 51 -1.47 16.37 -0.95
N SER A 52 -1.20 15.09 -0.71
CA SER A 52 0.03 14.64 -0.07
C SER A 52 0.65 13.54 -0.92
N SER A 53 1.97 13.45 -0.91
CA SER A 53 2.70 12.41 -1.63
C SER A 53 3.82 11.87 -0.75
N LYS A 54 3.92 10.55 -0.69
CA LYS A 54 5.03 9.84 -0.04
C LYS A 54 5.72 8.95 -1.06
N THR A 55 7.02 8.74 -0.86
CA THR A 55 7.81 7.82 -1.68
C THR A 55 8.04 6.55 -0.89
N TYR A 56 7.88 5.42 -1.55
CA TYR A 56 8.09 4.11 -0.96
C TYR A 56 8.95 3.23 -1.85
N LYS A 57 9.53 2.19 -1.25
CA LYS A 57 10.24 1.10 -1.92
C LYS A 57 9.48 -0.21 -1.73
N THR A 58 9.53 -1.05 -2.75
CA THR A 58 9.09 -2.45 -2.66
C THR A 58 10.08 -3.27 -1.84
N VAL A 59 9.63 -4.43 -1.35
CA VAL A 59 10.51 -5.43 -0.70
C VAL A 59 10.85 -6.57 -1.67
N PRO A 60 11.96 -7.31 -1.47
CA PRO A 60 12.36 -8.40 -2.36
C PRO A 60 11.28 -9.43 -2.65
N LEU A 61 10.43 -9.75 -1.66
CA LEU A 61 9.36 -10.74 -1.81
C LEU A 61 8.18 -10.26 -2.68
N LEU A 62 8.01 -8.94 -2.84
CA LEU A 62 7.02 -8.31 -3.73
C LEU A 62 7.72 -7.17 -4.48
N PRO A 63 8.64 -7.50 -5.42
CA PRO A 63 9.56 -6.52 -6.01
C PRO A 63 8.88 -5.58 -6.99
N ARG A 64 7.65 -5.93 -7.43
CA ARG A 64 6.82 -5.10 -8.29
C ARG A 64 5.37 -5.19 -7.84
N PRO A 65 4.63 -4.08 -7.83
CA PRO A 65 3.20 -4.11 -7.64
C PRO A 65 2.53 -4.91 -8.75
N ARG A 66 1.55 -5.73 -8.39
CA ARG A 66 0.79 -6.56 -9.33
C ARG A 66 -0.38 -5.74 -9.86
N THR A 67 -0.45 -5.60 -11.18
CA THR A 67 -1.59 -5.03 -11.92
C THR A 67 -2.43 -6.15 -12.55
N GLY A 68 -3.65 -5.86 -12.97
CA GLY A 68 -4.59 -6.85 -13.47
C GLY A 68 -5.94 -6.80 -12.74
N ALA A 69 -6.79 -7.78 -13.03
CA ALA A 69 -8.12 -7.92 -12.44
C ALA A 69 -8.07 -8.78 -11.16
N PHE A 70 -8.02 -8.14 -10.01
CA PHE A 70 -8.03 -8.73 -8.67
C PHE A 70 -9.35 -8.53 -7.91
N GLY A 71 -10.24 -7.64 -8.37
CA GLY A 71 -11.59 -7.53 -7.85
C GLY A 71 -12.02 -6.10 -7.52
N GLY A 72 -13.28 -5.96 -7.09
CA GLY A 72 -13.93 -4.66 -6.94
C GLY A 72 -13.52 -3.85 -5.71
N VAL A 73 -12.79 -4.44 -4.75
CA VAL A 73 -12.43 -3.75 -3.51
C VAL A 73 -10.97 -3.99 -3.12
N TYR A 74 -10.33 -2.96 -2.59
CA TYR A 74 -8.97 -3.01 -2.06
C TYR A 74 -8.98 -2.61 -0.58
N GLU A 75 -8.55 -3.51 0.30
CA GLU A 75 -8.18 -3.13 1.66
C GLU A 75 -6.74 -2.61 1.63
N VAL A 76 -6.60 -1.29 1.82
CA VAL A 76 -5.30 -0.62 1.92
C VAL A 76 -5.01 -0.38 3.39
N ARG A 77 -3.85 -0.86 3.83
CA ARG A 77 -3.45 -0.81 5.23
C ARG A 77 -2.13 -0.08 5.34
N THR A 78 -2.10 0.94 6.21
CA THR A 78 -0.95 1.82 6.43
C THR A 78 -0.56 1.75 7.88
N TYR A 79 0.64 1.27 8.16
CA TYR A 79 1.11 1.00 9.51
C TYR A 79 2.36 1.81 9.79
N GLN A 80 2.39 2.47 10.95
CA GLN A 80 3.60 3.14 11.43
C GLN A 80 4.39 2.18 12.30
N GLY A 81 5.69 2.11 12.08
CA GLY A 81 6.59 1.26 12.85
C GLY A 81 7.24 1.98 14.04
N HIS A 82 7.71 1.20 15.01
CA HIS A 82 8.61 1.71 16.05
C HIS A 82 9.99 2.03 15.44
N PRO A 83 10.66 3.12 15.87
CA PRO A 83 12.00 3.46 15.38
C PRO A 83 12.98 2.30 15.49
N GLY A 84 13.81 2.11 14.46
CA GLY A 84 14.82 1.04 14.40
C GLY A 84 14.27 -0.38 14.18
N LYS A 85 12.96 -0.54 13.90
CA LYS A 85 12.32 -1.87 13.71
C LYS A 85 11.95 -2.20 12.27
N MET A 86 12.35 -1.38 11.30
CA MET A 86 12.02 -1.58 9.88
C MET A 86 12.52 -2.92 9.35
N GLU A 87 13.80 -3.25 9.58
CA GLU A 87 14.37 -4.52 9.11
C GLU A 87 13.69 -5.73 9.75
N SER A 88 13.36 -5.64 11.04
CA SER A 88 12.58 -6.67 11.74
C SER A 88 11.21 -6.86 11.10
N ALA A 89 10.54 -5.77 10.69
CA ALA A 89 9.27 -5.85 9.98
C ALA A 89 9.41 -6.48 8.59
N ILE A 90 10.44 -6.11 7.83
CA ILE A 90 10.70 -6.70 6.50
C ILE A 90 10.93 -8.21 6.65
N ALA A 91 11.82 -8.64 7.53
CA ALA A 91 12.09 -10.06 7.76
C ALA A 91 10.84 -10.83 8.23
N HIS A 92 10.01 -10.18 9.04
CA HIS A 92 8.74 -10.73 9.49
C HIS A 92 7.75 -10.92 8.33
N TRP A 93 7.61 -9.93 7.44
CA TRP A 93 6.82 -10.07 6.22
C TRP A 93 7.38 -11.16 5.30
N GLU A 94 8.70 -11.23 5.11
CA GLU A 94 9.34 -12.27 4.28
C GLU A 94 9.03 -13.68 4.77
N LYS A 95 9.04 -13.88 6.09
CA LYS A 95 8.72 -15.17 6.71
C LYS A 95 7.26 -15.58 6.55
N HIS A 96 6.33 -14.65 6.72
CA HIS A 96 4.91 -14.97 6.90
C HIS A 96 4.03 -14.72 5.66
N LEU A 97 4.45 -13.85 4.75
CA LEU A 97 3.69 -13.53 3.55
C LEU A 97 3.43 -14.74 2.63
N PRO A 98 4.37 -15.69 2.40
CA PRO A 98 4.13 -16.82 1.50
C PRO A 98 2.89 -17.65 1.89
N ALA A 99 2.72 -17.94 3.18
CA ALA A 99 1.54 -18.68 3.66
C ALA A 99 0.25 -17.85 3.48
N ARG A 100 0.30 -16.54 3.76
CA ARG A 100 -0.86 -15.64 3.59
C ARG A 100 -1.30 -15.51 2.12
N LEU A 101 -0.35 -15.57 1.18
CA LEU A 101 -0.62 -15.48 -0.26
C LEU A 101 -1.43 -16.67 -0.81
N THR A 102 -1.49 -17.79 -0.09
CA THR A 102 -2.33 -18.94 -0.46
C THR A 102 -3.83 -18.67 -0.33
N LEU A 103 -4.23 -17.70 0.51
CA LEU A 103 -5.63 -17.35 0.73
C LEU A 103 -6.14 -16.24 -0.20
N SER A 104 -5.30 -15.23 -0.45
CA SER A 104 -5.61 -14.14 -1.37
C SER A 104 -4.32 -13.43 -1.80
N PRO A 105 -4.29 -12.78 -2.98
CA PRO A 105 -3.12 -12.03 -3.41
C PRO A 105 -2.85 -10.81 -2.51
N CYS A 106 -1.58 -10.44 -2.40
CA CYS A 106 -1.15 -9.10 -1.99
C CYS A 106 -0.71 -8.36 -3.25
N ALA A 107 -1.43 -7.31 -3.64
CA ALA A 107 -1.14 -6.56 -4.87
C ALA A 107 0.14 -5.74 -4.73
N ALA A 108 0.40 -5.20 -3.53
CA ALA A 108 1.61 -4.44 -3.27
C ALA A 108 1.94 -4.40 -1.78
N LEU A 109 3.24 -4.33 -1.47
CA LEU A 109 3.78 -4.09 -0.14
C LEU A 109 4.95 -3.11 -0.29
N PHE A 110 4.85 -2.01 0.45
CA PHE A 110 5.72 -0.85 0.32
C PHE A 110 6.22 -0.41 1.69
N PHE A 111 7.49 -0.04 1.79
CA PHE A 111 8.07 0.58 2.97
C PHE A 111 8.57 1.98 2.63
N SER A 112 8.36 2.94 3.53
CA SER A 112 8.96 4.26 3.37
C SER A 112 10.47 4.16 3.59
N GLU A 113 11.20 5.21 3.24
CA GLU A 113 12.51 5.39 3.86
C GLU A 113 12.31 5.84 5.32
N PRO A 114 13.22 5.49 6.24
CA PRO A 114 13.23 6.09 7.57
C PRO A 114 13.40 7.60 7.47
N ALA A 115 12.53 8.34 8.14
CA ALA A 115 12.65 9.78 8.28
C ALA A 115 13.79 10.13 9.27
N PRO A 116 14.27 11.39 9.30
CA PRO A 116 15.34 11.80 10.22
C PRO A 116 15.04 11.58 11.70
N ASP A 117 13.75 11.59 12.09
CA ASP A 117 13.29 11.29 13.45
C ASP A 117 13.18 9.79 13.76
N GLY A 118 13.63 8.94 12.83
CA GLY A 118 13.55 7.48 12.91
C GLY A 118 12.16 6.91 12.65
N SER A 119 11.16 7.74 12.37
CA SER A 119 9.82 7.27 12.02
C SER A 119 9.82 6.64 10.63
N TRP A 120 8.98 5.63 10.46
CA TRP A 120 8.79 4.97 9.18
C TRP A 120 7.42 4.31 9.15
N GLU A 121 6.96 4.01 7.95
CA GLU A 121 5.70 3.30 7.75
C GLU A 121 5.80 2.31 6.60
N TYR A 122 4.83 1.41 6.55
CA TYR A 122 4.64 0.54 5.42
C TYR A 122 3.17 0.48 5.03
N VAL A 123 2.93 0.32 3.73
CA VAL A 123 1.60 0.29 3.13
C VAL A 123 1.46 -1.00 2.34
N HIS A 124 0.31 -1.66 2.48
CA HIS A 124 0.05 -2.88 1.74
C HIS A 124 -1.39 -2.94 1.22
N PHE A 125 -1.53 -3.54 0.04
CA PHE A 125 -2.74 -3.54 -0.77
C PHE A 125 -3.25 -4.97 -0.93
N TRP A 126 -4.43 -5.23 -0.37
CA TRP A 126 -5.11 -6.53 -0.46
C TRP A 126 -6.38 -6.38 -1.31
N PRO A 127 -6.36 -6.85 -2.56
CA PRO A 127 -7.57 -6.87 -3.36
C PRO A 127 -8.46 -8.06 -3.01
N TYR A 128 -9.76 -7.83 -3.14
CA TYR A 128 -10.81 -8.83 -2.98
C TYR A 128 -11.88 -8.60 -4.05
N ARG A 129 -12.56 -9.68 -4.45
CA ARG A 129 -13.75 -9.61 -5.32
C ARG A 129 -14.79 -8.61 -4.79
N ASP A 130 -15.11 -8.72 -3.49
CA ASP A 130 -16.09 -7.91 -2.77
C ASP A 130 -15.80 -7.96 -1.25
N LEU A 131 -16.61 -7.27 -0.44
CA LEU A 131 -16.47 -7.22 1.01
C LEU A 131 -16.78 -8.57 1.71
N ASN A 132 -17.61 -9.43 1.12
CA ASN A 132 -17.89 -10.77 1.67
C ASN A 132 -16.67 -11.67 1.49
N HIS A 133 -16.06 -11.68 0.31
CA HIS A 133 -14.79 -12.35 0.05
C HIS A 133 -13.69 -11.87 0.99
N ARG A 134 -13.63 -10.55 1.26
CA ARG A 134 -12.73 -10.00 2.28
C ARG A 134 -13.01 -10.61 3.65
N ALA A 135 -14.27 -10.68 4.08
CA ALA A 135 -14.64 -11.25 5.38
C ALA A 135 -14.26 -12.74 5.46
N GLU A 136 -14.56 -13.52 4.42
CA GLU A 136 -14.20 -14.95 4.31
C GLU A 136 -12.69 -15.17 4.43
N VAL A 137 -11.88 -14.44 3.65
CA VAL A 137 -10.41 -14.58 3.69
C VAL A 137 -9.85 -14.18 5.05
N ARG A 138 -10.39 -13.12 5.67
CA ARG A 138 -9.96 -12.69 7.00
C ARG A 138 -10.34 -13.71 8.08
N ALA A 139 -11.52 -14.32 7.97
CA ALA A 139 -11.92 -15.39 8.87
C ALA A 139 -10.97 -16.58 8.77
N ARG A 140 -10.47 -16.91 7.58
CA ARG A 140 -9.53 -18.03 7.35
C ARG A 140 -8.07 -17.70 7.63
N SER A 141 -7.70 -16.44 7.84
CA SER A 141 -6.29 -16.07 7.93
C SER A 141 -5.55 -16.70 9.11
N HIS A 142 -6.27 -17.01 10.19
CA HIS A 142 -5.69 -17.69 11.35
C HIS A 142 -5.24 -19.13 11.04
N GLU A 143 -5.86 -19.80 10.04
CA GLU A 143 -5.50 -21.15 9.58
C GLU A 143 -4.05 -21.20 9.06
N VAL A 144 -3.56 -20.08 8.52
CA VAL A 144 -2.17 -19.92 8.03
C VAL A 144 -1.29 -19.16 9.00
N GLY A 145 -1.71 -19.01 10.26
CA GLY A 145 -0.98 -18.31 11.30
C GLY A 145 -0.96 -16.79 11.14
N TRP A 146 -1.96 -16.20 10.49
CA TRP A 146 -2.08 -14.75 10.28
C TRP A 146 -3.22 -14.12 11.12
N PRO A 147 -2.98 -12.99 11.83
CA PRO A 147 -1.73 -12.23 11.87
C PRO A 147 -0.65 -12.88 12.75
N PRO A 148 0.59 -13.01 12.25
CA PRO A 148 1.69 -13.67 12.95
C PRO A 148 2.12 -12.93 14.22
N GLY A 149 2.17 -13.64 15.36
CA GLY A 149 2.66 -13.10 16.63
C GLY A 149 1.94 -11.83 17.09
N ALA A 150 0.65 -11.69 16.76
CA ALA A 150 -0.08 -10.43 16.75
C ALA A 150 0.15 -9.53 17.97
N ALA A 151 0.15 -10.11 19.18
CA ALA A 151 0.34 -9.35 20.42
C ALA A 151 1.78 -8.86 20.63
N GLU A 152 2.79 -9.62 20.22
CA GLU A 152 4.19 -9.21 20.35
C GLU A 152 4.58 -8.28 19.19
N TYR A 153 4.26 -8.66 17.95
CA TYR A 153 4.55 -7.87 16.77
C TYR A 153 3.88 -6.48 16.82
N ALA A 154 2.63 -6.40 17.28
CA ALA A 154 1.94 -5.13 17.47
C ALA A 154 2.46 -4.31 18.68
N ARG A 155 3.22 -4.90 19.61
CA ARG A 155 3.83 -4.16 20.74
C ARG A 155 5.24 -3.70 20.46
N THR A 156 5.99 -4.43 19.61
CA THR A 156 7.44 -4.23 19.46
C THR A 156 7.84 -3.70 18.10
N VAL A 157 7.01 -3.89 17.07
CA VAL A 157 7.35 -3.51 15.68
C VAL A 157 6.41 -2.44 15.14
N VAL A 158 5.10 -2.58 15.36
CA VAL A 158 4.08 -1.68 14.80
C VAL A 158 3.51 -0.78 15.88
N LYS A 159 3.61 0.54 15.72
CA LYS A 159 3.10 1.55 16.64
C LYS A 159 1.61 1.85 16.43
N SER A 160 1.18 1.94 15.18
CA SER A 160 -0.21 2.25 14.82
C SER A 160 -0.59 1.59 13.50
N GLN A 161 -1.89 1.33 13.32
CA GLN A 161 -2.44 0.66 12.16
C GLN A 161 -3.69 1.39 11.68
N GLN A 162 -3.72 1.69 10.38
CA GLN A 162 -4.92 2.16 9.69
C GLN A 162 -5.30 1.17 8.61
N SER A 163 -6.61 0.96 8.43
CA SER A 163 -7.17 0.08 7.42
C SER A 163 -8.37 0.75 6.79
N GLU A 164 -8.37 0.86 5.46
CA GLU A 164 -9.39 1.56 4.70
C GLU A 164 -9.79 0.71 3.48
N ILE A 165 -11.02 0.88 3.01
CA ILE A 165 -11.52 0.25 1.78
C ILE A 165 -11.54 1.28 0.67
N TRP A 166 -10.98 0.86 -0.46
CA TRP A 166 -10.84 1.66 -1.66
C TRP A 166 -11.38 0.90 -2.87
N LEU A 167 -12.05 1.61 -3.77
CA LEU A 167 -12.57 1.06 -5.02
C LEU A 167 -11.66 1.46 -6.17
N PRO A 168 -11.22 0.52 -7.02
CA PRO A 168 -10.43 0.86 -8.19
C PRO A 168 -11.29 1.62 -9.20
N ALA A 169 -10.78 2.72 -9.74
CA ALA A 169 -11.46 3.44 -10.81
C ALA A 169 -11.56 2.56 -12.08
N PRO A 170 -12.51 2.82 -12.99
CA PRO A 170 -12.68 2.03 -14.22
C PRO A 170 -11.45 1.96 -15.12
N PHE A 171 -10.52 2.91 -15.02
CA PHE A 171 -9.26 2.93 -15.77
C PHE A 171 -8.04 2.54 -14.92
N SER A 172 -8.24 2.14 -13.67
CA SER A 172 -7.14 1.73 -12.78
C SER A 172 -6.46 0.47 -13.33
N PRO A 173 -5.13 0.45 -13.45
CA PRO A 173 -4.39 -0.77 -13.84
C PRO A 173 -4.46 -1.88 -12.77
N MET A 174 -4.63 -1.50 -11.50
CA MET A 174 -5.00 -2.39 -10.40
C MET A 174 -6.52 -2.39 -10.28
N ARG A 175 -7.17 -3.39 -10.88
CA ARG A 175 -8.62 -3.43 -11.10
C ARG A 175 -9.30 -4.65 -10.50
#